data_AF-A0A1F5KSK6-F1
#
_entry.id   AF-A0A1F5KSK6-F1
#
_cell.length_a   1.000
_cell.length_b   1.000
_cell.length_c   1.000
_cell.angle_alpha   90.00
_cell.angle_beta   90.00
_cell.angle_gamma   90.00
#
_symmetry.space_group_name_H-M   'P 1'
#
loop_
_entity.id
_entity.type
_entity.pdbx_description
1 polymer ?
#
loop_
_entity_poly.entity_id
_entity_poly.type
_entity_poly.pdbx_seq_one_letter_code
_entity_poly.pdbx_strand_id
1 'polypeptide(L)'
;MTFKVKIILVILTATFLVLVLIWNKSNQQDKTNFSQDQINPPASTQSQTSESTSPTIVSTKPDPLEGAVVPADQIIEVAFSHPLENEPEFRRRFDPEIKYKLEMSSDRKVVKFIPEKPFELGVGYTLFILPETKFVGGGRLDGEKTFHFSTIKYRGV
;
A
#
# COMPACT_ATOMS: atom_id res chain seq x y z
N MET A 1 30.88 5.83 44.93
CA MET A 1 30.05 5.83 43.70
C MET A 1 30.95 6.04 42.50
N THR A 2 31.12 4.99 41.70
CA THR A 2 32.14 4.86 40.65
C THR A 2 31.81 5.72 39.43
N PHE A 3 32.85 6.33 38.86
CA PHE A 3 32.87 7.35 37.80
C PHE A 3 31.95 7.05 36.58
N LYS A 4 31.65 5.77 36.32
CA LYS A 4 30.82 5.31 35.19
C LYS A 4 29.34 5.70 35.33
N VAL A 5 28.80 5.84 36.54
CA VAL A 5 27.38 6.19 36.77
C VAL A 5 27.12 7.67 36.48
N LYS A 6 28.11 8.55 36.68
CA LYS A 6 27.97 9.99 36.45
C LYS A 6 27.89 10.34 34.96
N ILE A 7 28.54 9.58 34.08
CA ILE A 7 28.56 9.84 32.63
C ILE A 7 27.21 9.48 31.97
N ILE A 8 26.58 8.40 32.42
CA ILE A 8 25.28 7.96 31.90
C ILE A 8 24.17 8.97 32.25
N LEU A 9 24.24 9.60 33.42
CA LEU A 9 23.23 10.59 33.84
C LEU A 9 23.30 11.89 33.02
N VAL A 10 24.50 12.33 32.61
CA VAL A 10 24.69 13.58 31.85
C VAL A 10 24.20 13.44 30.40
N ILE A 11 24.39 12.27 29.79
CA ILE A 11 23.96 12.01 28.40
C ILE A 11 22.43 11.96 28.31
N LEU A 12 21.73 11.44 29.32
CA LEU A 12 20.26 11.41 29.35
C LEU A 12 19.63 12.80 29.51
N THR A 13 20.27 13.72 30.23
CA THR A 13 19.74 15.09 30.40
C THR A 13 19.95 15.96 29.16
N ALA A 14 21.02 15.73 28.40
CA ALA A 14 21.31 16.50 27.19
C ALA A 14 20.35 16.17 26.03
N THR A 15 19.92 14.91 25.89
CA THR A 15 18.98 14.50 24.83
C THR A 15 17.56 14.99 25.10
N PHE A 16 17.15 15.08 26.37
CA PHE A 16 15.82 15.60 26.72
C PHE A 16 15.67 17.11 26.44
N LEU A 17 16.74 17.90 26.64
CA LEU A 17 16.72 19.35 26.40
C LEU A 17 16.68 19.70 24.90
N VAL A 18 17.28 18.86 24.04
CA VAL A 18 17.22 19.01 22.57
C VAL A 18 15.82 18.70 22.04
N LEU A 19 15.11 17.72 22.62
CA LEU A 19 13.73 17.39 22.22
C LEU A 19 12.71 18.47 22.60
N VAL A 20 12.87 19.14 23.75
CA VAL A 20 11.97 20.24 24.16
C VAL A 20 12.14 21.49 23.30
N LEU A 21 13.35 21.77 22.80
CA LEU A 21 13.59 22.91 21.92
C LEU A 21 13.01 22.73 20.50
N ILE A 22 12.86 21.49 20.03
CA ILE A 22 12.26 21.19 18.73
C ILE A 22 10.73 21.37 18.77
N TRP A 23 10.10 21.19 19.94
CA TRP A 23 8.65 21.33 20.07
C TRP A 23 8.16 22.77 20.30
N ASN A 24 8.99 23.66 20.83
CA ASN A 24 8.56 25.05 21.08
C ASN A 24 8.70 25.98 19.85
N LYS A 25 9.25 25.49 18.72
CA LYS A 25 9.55 26.30 17.54
C LYS A 25 8.60 26.08 16.35
N SER A 26 7.45 25.43 16.55
CA SER A 26 6.46 25.21 15.48
C SER A 26 5.22 26.12 15.56
N ASN A 27 5.22 27.13 16.43
CA ASN A 27 4.01 27.91 16.71
C ASN A 27 4.20 29.42 16.47
N GLN A 28 4.75 29.81 15.31
CA GLN A 28 4.62 31.15 14.76
C GLN A 28 4.71 31.11 13.23
N GLN A 29 3.55 31.15 12.57
CA GLN A 29 3.38 31.84 11.29
C GLN A 29 2.04 32.57 11.29
N ASP A 30 2.15 33.87 11.61
CA ASP A 30 1.62 34.99 10.82
C ASP A 30 0.11 35.08 10.58
N LYS A 31 -0.54 35.87 11.45
CA LYS A 31 -1.72 36.65 11.07
C LYS A 31 -1.24 37.95 10.40
N THR A 32 -1.19 37.97 9.08
CA THR A 32 -1.08 39.21 8.29
C THR A 32 -2.22 39.29 7.28
N ASN A 33 -2.95 40.40 7.38
CA ASN A 33 -4.06 40.83 6.54
C ASN A 33 -3.81 40.68 5.04
N PHE A 34 -4.80 40.20 4.30
CA PHE A 34 -4.98 40.57 2.90
C PHE A 34 -6.47 40.74 2.56
N SER A 35 -6.85 41.93 2.14
CA SER A 35 -7.89 42.15 1.14
C SER A 35 -7.74 43.56 0.56
N GLN A 36 -7.13 43.64 -0.62
CA GLN A 36 -7.76 44.34 -1.74
C GLN A 36 -7.21 43.82 -3.08
N ASP A 37 -8.14 43.25 -3.85
CA ASP A 37 -8.27 43.12 -5.30
C ASP A 37 -7.04 43.25 -6.21
N GLN A 38 -6.83 42.24 -7.07
CA GLN A 38 -7.05 42.37 -8.52
C GLN A 38 -6.72 41.08 -9.32
N ILE A 39 -7.78 40.54 -9.97
CA ILE A 39 -7.87 39.99 -11.35
C ILE A 39 -6.69 39.22 -11.97
N ASN A 40 -6.77 37.88 -11.93
CA ASN A 40 -6.65 36.94 -13.07
C ASN A 40 -6.80 35.51 -12.52
N PRO A 41 -7.44 34.53 -13.21
CA PRO A 41 -7.55 33.17 -12.70
C PRO A 41 -6.23 32.40 -12.93
N PRO A 42 -5.45 32.02 -11.90
CA PRO A 42 -4.31 31.14 -12.06
C PRO A 42 -4.77 29.70 -11.85
N ALA A 43 -4.27 28.82 -12.71
CA ALA A 43 -4.40 27.37 -12.63
C ALA A 43 -4.29 26.87 -11.18
N SER A 44 -5.24 26.06 -10.78
CA SER A 44 -5.24 25.33 -9.52
C SER A 44 -4.03 24.42 -9.43
N THR A 45 -2.93 24.91 -8.87
CA THR A 45 -1.90 24.06 -8.29
C THR A 45 -2.48 23.51 -6.98
N GLN A 46 -3.15 22.36 -7.09
CA GLN A 46 -3.39 21.51 -5.94
C GLN A 46 -2.04 21.08 -5.39
N SER A 47 -1.59 21.73 -4.32
CA SER A 47 -0.62 21.14 -3.41
C SER A 47 -1.30 19.93 -2.76
N GLN A 48 -1.15 18.76 -3.39
CA GLN A 48 -1.45 17.49 -2.72
C GLN A 48 -0.41 17.30 -1.62
N THR A 49 -0.82 17.63 -0.40
CA THR A 49 -0.20 17.15 0.82
C THR A 49 -0.23 15.62 0.76
N SER A 50 0.88 15.00 0.38
CA SER A 50 1.08 13.57 0.53
C SER A 50 1.21 13.27 2.02
N GLU A 51 0.05 13.10 2.69
CA GLU A 51 0.01 12.26 3.88
C GLU A 51 0.66 10.94 3.49
N SER A 52 1.82 10.64 4.08
CA SER A 52 2.56 9.40 3.86
C SER A 52 1.78 8.27 4.52
N THR A 53 0.69 7.88 3.87
CA THR A 53 -0.09 6.72 4.25
C THR A 53 0.63 5.49 3.71
N SER A 54 0.76 4.45 4.52
CA SER A 54 1.40 3.21 4.07
C SER A 54 0.60 2.59 2.91
N PRO A 55 1.24 1.99 1.90
CA PRO A 55 0.57 1.27 0.83
C PRO A 55 -0.36 0.17 1.36
N THR A 56 -1.56 0.12 0.79
CA THR A 56 -2.64 -0.80 1.17
C THR A 56 -3.37 -1.28 -0.08
N ILE A 57 -4.07 -2.42 0.05
CA ILE A 57 -5.01 -2.90 -0.96
C ILE A 57 -6.34 -2.18 -0.71
N VAL A 58 -6.90 -1.56 -1.75
CA VAL A 58 -8.15 -0.80 -1.67
C VAL A 58 -9.35 -1.59 -2.17
N SER A 59 -9.16 -2.53 -3.11
CA SER A 59 -10.22 -3.42 -3.59
C SER A 59 -9.65 -4.60 -4.36
N THR A 60 -10.48 -5.63 -4.56
CA THR A 60 -10.20 -6.78 -5.42
C THR A 60 -11.32 -6.96 -6.44
N LYS A 61 -11.07 -7.73 -7.51
CA LYS A 61 -12.13 -8.33 -8.32
C LYS A 61 -11.91 -9.83 -8.45
N PRO A 62 -12.89 -10.68 -8.13
CA PRO A 62 -14.17 -10.35 -7.46
C PRO A 62 -13.99 -9.57 -6.13
N ASP A 63 -15.05 -8.87 -5.71
CA ASP A 63 -15.07 -8.06 -4.49
C ASP A 63 -16.16 -8.57 -3.52
N PRO A 64 -15.79 -9.04 -2.31
CA PRO A 64 -14.43 -9.36 -1.88
C PRO A 64 -13.90 -10.62 -2.60
N LEU A 65 -12.58 -10.72 -2.73
CA LEU A 65 -11.95 -11.95 -3.22
C LEU A 65 -11.94 -13.04 -2.15
N GLU A 66 -11.80 -12.66 -0.88
CA GLU A 66 -11.79 -13.59 0.25
C GLU A 66 -13.11 -14.37 0.33
N GLY A 67 -13.00 -15.70 0.29
CA GLY A 67 -14.12 -16.63 0.29
C GLY A 67 -14.92 -16.68 -1.03
N ALA A 68 -14.47 -16.01 -2.09
CA ALA A 68 -15.22 -15.95 -3.34
C ALA A 68 -15.33 -17.33 -4.02
N VAL A 69 -16.46 -17.57 -4.68
CA VAL A 69 -16.64 -18.70 -5.61
C VAL A 69 -16.71 -18.15 -7.02
N VAL A 70 -15.75 -18.54 -7.87
CA VAL A 70 -15.51 -17.91 -9.17
C VAL A 70 -15.61 -18.92 -10.32
N PRO A 71 -15.94 -18.46 -11.55
CA PRO A 71 -15.80 -19.31 -12.73
C PRO A 71 -14.33 -19.66 -12.99
N ALA A 72 -14.09 -20.75 -13.74
CA ALA A 72 -12.74 -21.25 -13.99
C ALA A 72 -11.86 -20.30 -14.83
N ASP A 73 -12.45 -19.40 -15.60
CA ASP A 73 -11.78 -18.40 -16.43
C ASP A 73 -11.70 -17.02 -15.76
N GLN A 74 -12.00 -16.93 -14.46
CA GLN A 74 -11.99 -15.66 -13.73
C GLN A 74 -10.65 -14.95 -13.81
N ILE A 75 -10.67 -13.67 -14.20
CA ILE A 75 -9.52 -12.77 -14.05
C ILE A 75 -9.57 -12.19 -12.63
N ILE A 76 -8.46 -12.27 -11.91
CA ILE A 76 -8.34 -11.67 -10.57
C ILE A 76 -7.73 -10.28 -10.71
N GLU A 77 -8.37 -9.25 -10.16
CA GLU A 77 -7.81 -7.90 -10.10
C GLU A 77 -7.52 -7.49 -8.65
N VAL A 78 -6.43 -6.76 -8.43
CA VAL A 78 -6.07 -6.19 -7.13
C VAL A 78 -5.70 -4.73 -7.33
N ALA A 79 -6.36 -3.85 -6.59
CA ALA A 79 -6.12 -2.42 -6.61
C ALA A 79 -5.42 -1.95 -5.33
N PHE A 80 -4.44 -1.07 -5.48
CA PHE A 80 -3.63 -0.51 -4.40
C PHE A 80 -3.88 0.98 -4.22
N SER A 81 -3.70 1.48 -3.00
CA SER A 81 -3.78 2.92 -2.70
C SER A 81 -2.64 3.71 -3.38
N HIS A 82 -1.49 3.06 -3.53
CA HIS A 82 -0.26 3.61 -4.09
C HIS A 82 0.13 2.90 -5.38
N PRO A 83 0.77 3.61 -6.32
CA PRO A 83 1.29 2.98 -7.52
C PRO A 83 2.47 2.06 -7.19
N LEU A 84 2.50 0.88 -7.80
CA LEU A 84 3.63 -0.05 -7.72
C LEU A 84 4.84 0.53 -8.44
N GLU A 85 6.04 0.16 -7.97
CA GLU A 85 7.31 0.58 -8.59
C GLU A 85 7.38 0.08 -10.04
N ASN A 86 7.26 -1.24 -10.22
CA ASN A 86 7.17 -1.93 -11.50
C ASN A 86 6.70 -3.39 -11.28
N GLU A 87 6.48 -4.13 -12.36
CA GLU A 87 6.05 -5.54 -12.29
C GLU A 87 7.06 -6.48 -11.58
N PRO A 88 8.39 -6.41 -11.84
CA PRO A 88 9.35 -7.25 -11.13
C PRO A 88 9.38 -7.05 -9.62
N GLU A 89 9.02 -5.86 -9.13
CA GLU A 89 8.97 -5.55 -7.70
C GLU A 89 7.62 -5.87 -7.06
N PHE A 90 6.63 -6.32 -7.82
CA PHE A 90 5.39 -6.87 -7.29
C PHE A 90 5.61 -8.33 -6.87
N ARG A 91 5.61 -8.61 -5.57
CA ARG A 91 5.96 -9.94 -5.02
C ARG A 91 4.69 -10.70 -4.66
N ARG A 92 4.47 -11.84 -5.29
CA ARG A 92 3.21 -12.58 -5.25
C ARG A 92 3.40 -14.07 -5.57
N ARG A 93 2.49 -14.91 -5.08
CA ARG A 93 2.42 -16.34 -5.42
C ARG A 93 0.99 -16.88 -5.31
N PHE A 94 0.70 -17.96 -6.01
CA PHE A 94 -0.53 -18.73 -5.85
C PHE A 94 -0.23 -20.09 -5.21
N ASP A 95 -1.19 -20.61 -4.45
CA ASP A 95 -1.22 -22.00 -3.97
C ASP A 95 -2.62 -22.59 -4.18
N PRO A 96 -2.81 -23.62 -5.02
CA PRO A 96 -1.80 -24.28 -5.86
C PRO A 96 -1.10 -23.32 -6.84
N GLU A 97 0.12 -23.67 -7.26
CA GLU A 97 0.86 -22.90 -8.26
C GLU A 97 0.15 -22.96 -9.62
N ILE A 98 -0.01 -21.80 -10.27
CA ILE A 98 -0.63 -21.67 -11.59
C ILE A 98 0.24 -20.81 -12.51
N LYS A 99 0.07 -20.99 -13.82
CA LYS A 99 0.62 -20.08 -14.82
C LYS A 99 -0.37 -18.96 -15.13
N TYR A 100 0.10 -17.73 -15.14
CA TYR A 100 -0.70 -16.55 -15.40
C TYR A 100 0.13 -15.47 -16.11
N LYS A 101 -0.54 -14.68 -16.94
CA LYS A 101 -0.02 -13.40 -17.43
C LYS A 101 -0.38 -12.32 -16.41
N LEU A 102 0.59 -11.47 -16.10
CA LEU A 102 0.36 -10.27 -15.32
C LEU A 102 0.15 -9.07 -16.24
N GLU A 103 -0.88 -8.27 -15.95
CA GLU A 103 -1.06 -6.97 -16.60
C GLU A 103 -1.23 -5.90 -15.54
N MET A 104 -0.60 -4.74 -15.76
CA MET A 104 -0.64 -3.61 -14.84
C MET A 104 -1.30 -2.41 -15.54
N SER A 105 -2.14 -1.68 -14.82
CA SER A 105 -2.74 -0.44 -15.31
C SER A 105 -1.67 0.63 -15.57
N SER A 106 -2.01 1.62 -16.40
CA SER A 106 -1.09 2.72 -16.75
C SER A 106 -0.67 3.56 -15.55
N ASP A 107 -1.52 3.68 -14.52
CA ASP A 107 -1.21 4.36 -13.26
C ASP A 107 -0.50 3.45 -12.24
N ARG A 108 -0.24 2.18 -12.58
CA ARG A 108 0.40 1.15 -11.75
C ARG A 108 -0.30 0.85 -10.43
N LYS A 109 -1.58 1.22 -10.30
CA LYS A 109 -2.38 0.96 -9.09
C LYS A 109 -3.21 -0.30 -9.18
N VAL A 110 -3.45 -0.85 -10.37
CA VAL A 110 -4.25 -2.05 -10.56
C VAL A 110 -3.42 -3.11 -11.25
N VAL A 111 -3.48 -4.33 -10.71
CA VAL A 111 -2.84 -5.50 -11.28
C VAL A 111 -3.90 -6.54 -11.61
N LYS A 112 -3.78 -7.15 -12.79
CA LYS A 112 -4.63 -8.24 -13.26
C LYS A 112 -3.83 -9.52 -13.39
N PHE A 113 -4.37 -10.58 -12.83
CA PHE A 113 -3.89 -11.94 -12.99
C PHE A 113 -4.79 -12.63 -14.01
N ILE A 114 -4.26 -12.85 -15.22
CA ILE A 114 -4.97 -13.50 -16.30
C ILE A 114 -4.45 -14.93 -16.38
N PRO A 115 -5.23 -15.95 -15.97
CA PRO A 115 -4.76 -17.33 -15.96
C PRO A 115 -4.48 -17.80 -17.40
N GLU A 116 -3.33 -18.43 -17.64
CA GLU A 116 -2.98 -18.95 -18.98
C GLU A 116 -3.83 -20.17 -19.37
N LYS A 117 -4.32 -20.89 -18.35
CA LYS A 117 -5.28 -21.99 -18.46
C LYS A 117 -6.37 -21.78 -17.43
N PRO A 118 -7.63 -22.16 -17.71
CA PRO A 118 -8.68 -22.11 -16.70
C PRO A 118 -8.28 -22.82 -15.42
N PHE A 119 -8.68 -22.26 -14.28
CA PHE A 119 -8.55 -22.89 -12.97
C PHE A 119 -9.26 -24.25 -12.94
N GLU A 120 -8.76 -25.16 -12.11
CA GLU A 120 -9.39 -26.45 -11.88
C GLU A 120 -10.72 -26.27 -11.17
N LEU A 121 -11.76 -27.00 -11.58
CA LEU A 121 -13.12 -26.85 -11.04
C LEU A 121 -13.26 -27.48 -9.65
N GLY A 122 -13.95 -26.78 -8.75
CA GLY A 122 -14.16 -27.20 -7.36
C GLY A 122 -12.89 -27.21 -6.50
N VAL A 123 -11.84 -26.49 -6.92
CA VAL A 123 -10.56 -26.37 -6.22
C VAL A 123 -10.47 -25.04 -5.49
N GLY A 124 -9.86 -25.05 -4.30
CA GLY A 124 -9.52 -23.86 -3.54
C GLY A 124 -8.13 -23.34 -3.91
N TYR A 125 -8.01 -22.02 -4.05
CA TYR A 125 -6.79 -21.30 -4.37
C TYR A 125 -6.54 -20.23 -3.33
N THR A 126 -5.25 -19.97 -3.07
CA THR A 126 -4.77 -18.91 -2.20
C THR A 126 -3.84 -18.00 -2.98
N LEU A 127 -4.18 -16.71 -3.05
CA LEU A 127 -3.30 -15.67 -3.58
C LEU A 127 -2.58 -14.99 -2.41
N PHE A 128 -1.26 -15.00 -2.45
CA PHE A 128 -0.41 -14.28 -1.50
C PHE A 128 0.23 -13.08 -2.20
N ILE A 129 0.14 -11.91 -1.57
CA ILE A 129 0.86 -10.70 -1.93
C ILE A 129 1.82 -10.39 -0.79
N LEU A 130 3.11 -10.44 -1.11
CA LEU A 130 4.18 -10.48 -0.12
C LEU A 130 4.60 -9.06 0.31
N PRO A 131 5.06 -8.88 1.57
CA PRO A 131 5.44 -7.57 2.11
C PRO A 131 6.61 -6.91 1.37
N GLU A 132 7.40 -7.67 0.63
CA GLU A 132 8.53 -7.17 -0.17
C GLU A 132 8.08 -6.38 -1.42
N THR A 133 6.77 -6.34 -1.70
CA THR A 133 6.19 -5.53 -2.77
C THR A 133 6.53 -4.05 -2.61
N LYS A 134 7.16 -3.44 -3.62
CA LYS A 134 7.60 -2.05 -3.59
C LYS A 134 6.64 -1.10 -4.31
N PHE A 135 6.46 0.07 -3.71
CA PHE A 135 5.65 1.16 -4.24
C PHE A 135 6.52 2.39 -4.54
N VAL A 136 6.07 3.19 -5.50
CA VAL A 136 6.73 4.45 -5.85
C VAL A 136 6.82 5.33 -4.61
N GLY A 137 7.99 5.91 -4.36
CA GLY A 137 8.25 6.73 -3.17
C GLY A 137 8.75 5.95 -1.95
N GLY A 138 9.04 4.65 -2.09
CA GLY A 138 9.80 3.88 -1.08
C GLY A 138 8.96 3.15 -0.03
N GLY A 139 7.65 2.98 -0.26
CA GLY A 139 6.74 2.24 0.61
C GLY A 139 6.70 0.72 0.35
N ARG A 140 6.18 -0.03 1.33
CA ARG A 140 5.89 -1.48 1.27
C ARG A 140 4.54 -1.80 1.89
N LEU A 141 4.01 -2.98 1.62
CA LEU A 141 2.80 -3.46 2.31
C LEU A 141 3.07 -3.71 3.80
N ASP A 142 2.07 -3.42 4.62
CA ASP A 142 2.06 -3.78 6.04
C ASP A 142 1.72 -5.27 6.20
N GLY A 143 2.75 -6.11 6.02
CA GLY A 143 2.67 -7.57 6.09
C GLY A 143 2.18 -8.24 4.80
N GLU A 144 2.18 -9.58 4.83
CA GLU A 144 1.59 -10.40 3.77
C GLU A 144 0.06 -10.19 3.71
N LYS A 145 -0.48 -10.15 2.50
CA LYS A 145 -1.93 -10.16 2.25
C LYS A 145 -2.30 -11.47 1.57
N THR A 146 -3.26 -12.16 2.14
CA THR A 146 -3.68 -13.50 1.73
C THR A 146 -5.15 -13.48 1.36
N PHE A 147 -5.47 -14.05 0.21
CA PHE A 147 -6.84 -14.17 -0.29
C PHE A 147 -7.15 -15.60 -0.65
N HIS A 148 -8.19 -16.17 -0.05
CA HIS A 148 -8.69 -17.50 -0.38
C HIS A 148 -9.89 -17.38 -1.30
N PHE A 149 -9.93 -18.17 -2.36
CA PHE A 149 -11.10 -18.29 -3.22
C PHE A 149 -11.23 -19.72 -3.75
N SER A 150 -12.37 -20.06 -4.32
CA SER A 150 -12.59 -21.39 -4.90
C SER A 150 -13.29 -21.28 -6.24
N THR A 151 -13.18 -22.31 -7.06
CA THR A 151 -13.88 -22.37 -8.33
C THR A 151 -15.21 -23.10 -8.22
N ILE A 152 -16.15 -22.75 -9.10
CA ILE A 152 -17.43 -23.44 -9.21
C ILE A 152 -17.21 -24.94 -9.42
N LYS A 153 -17.98 -25.76 -8.70
CA LYS A 153 -18.07 -27.20 -8.90
C LYS A 153 -19.42 -27.54 -9.54
N TYR A 154 -19.40 -28.20 -10.69
CA TYR A 154 -20.63 -28.77 -11.27
C TYR A 154 -20.96 -30.10 -10.59
N ARG A 155 -22.19 -30.23 -10.11
CA ARG A 155 -22.79 -31.53 -9.77
C ARG A 155 -23.78 -31.83 -10.89
N GLY A 156 -23.57 -32.92 -11.62
CA GLY A 156 -24.54 -33.39 -12.60
C GLY A 156 -25.89 -33.62 -11.91
N VAL A 157 -26.96 -33.11 -12.51
CA VAL A 157 -28.35 -33.34 -12.10
C VAL A 157 -28.92 -34.60 -12.74
#